data_AF-A0A3N5HJY4-F1
#
_entry.id   AF-A0A3N5HJY4-F1
#
_cell.length_a   1.000
_cell.length_b   1.000
_cell.length_c   1.000
_cell.angle_alpha   90.00
_cell.angle_beta   90.00
_cell.angle_gamma   90.00
#
_symmetry.space_group_name_H-M   'P 1'
#
loop_
_entity.id
_entity.type
_entity.pdbx_description
1 polymer ?
#
loop_
_entity_poly.entity_id
_entity_poly.type
_entity_poly.pdbx_seq_one_letter_code
_entity_poly.pdbx_strand_id
1 'polypeptide(L)'
;MEPSDFFSAAEGRLDRWRTLHRIAKTLVGIAERDAEALRQEAQKLLADMGPIEDFCGYPGPRLMAQLHERLQTGDWTGFARLVQRISNGLVTNSYRDNTEAWKAEEETEVRSTDILPPSIGRGQNRKPYFEVLMVSPGERSMWPEIRDVFRRLRRVEDPFVYEPVIVGSFEDAVLATVFNYNLQAVVISDGFGFHSQYNVPTLREILLKQVQIGEGPRAATRDLGTRLAQMIRRWRPEMDVYLTTDRDVGALAGSDDAAPIRRVFYGAEEPMEIHLAILDGIKDRYETPYFDNLKNYASRPIGTFHALPIARGKSIFKSNWIRDMGEFYGVNLFLAESSATTGGLDSLLEPTGNIKVAQDKAARALGGDRSFFVTNGTSTSNKIVHQALLAPGDIVLIDRDCHKSHHYGLVLAGAQPLYIDAFPLPQYSMYGSLAIKPIKKALLQLKAEGKLDRAKLVVLTNCTFDGHVANVKKTMLECLAIKPDLCFLWDEAWFGFARFSPFLRRRTAMGAASAIREMMRDPEYRKRYEKFKSEMG
;
A
#
# COMPACT_ATOMS: atom_id res chain seq x y z
N MET A 1 -8.28 -22.80 -0.44
CA MET A 1 -7.26 -21.88 0.12
C MET A 1 -7.51 -21.78 1.62
N GLU A 2 -6.53 -22.18 2.43
CA GLU A 2 -6.62 -22.06 3.89
C GLU A 2 -6.49 -20.58 4.32
N PRO A 3 -7.00 -20.18 5.50
CA PRO A 3 -6.86 -18.80 6.01
C PRO A 3 -5.40 -18.31 6.12
N SER A 4 -4.45 -19.21 6.34
CA SER A 4 -3.01 -18.90 6.38
C SER A 4 -2.47 -18.47 5.01
N ASP A 5 -2.97 -19.09 3.94
CA ASP A 5 -2.55 -18.82 2.56
C ASP A 5 -3.10 -17.50 2.03
N PHE A 6 -4.13 -16.95 2.69
CA PHE A 6 -4.75 -15.69 2.30
C PHE A 6 -3.82 -14.50 2.54
N PHE A 7 -3.11 -14.48 3.68
CA PHE A 7 -2.19 -13.39 4.04
C PHE A 7 -0.84 -13.48 3.34
N SER A 8 -0.45 -14.68 2.88
CA SER A 8 0.78 -14.93 2.14
C SER A 8 0.52 -15.17 0.64
N ALA A 9 -0.68 -14.90 0.12
CA ALA A 9 -1.07 -15.32 -1.24
C ALA A 9 -0.08 -14.88 -2.33
N ALA A 10 0.50 -13.68 -2.21
CA ALA A 10 1.52 -13.17 -3.13
C ALA A 10 2.88 -13.89 -2.99
N GLU A 11 3.31 -14.20 -1.76
CA GLU A 11 4.55 -14.97 -1.51
C GLU A 11 4.36 -16.43 -1.91
N GLY A 12 3.24 -17.03 -1.51
CA GLY A 12 2.82 -18.37 -1.88
C GLY A 12 2.67 -18.54 -3.40
N ARG A 13 2.31 -17.49 -4.15
CA ARG A 13 2.33 -17.51 -5.61
C ARG A 13 3.75 -17.81 -6.15
N LEU A 14 4.76 -17.08 -5.66
CA LEU A 14 6.16 -17.30 -6.10
C LEU A 14 6.65 -18.70 -5.74
N ASP A 15 6.34 -19.18 -4.54
CA ASP A 15 6.76 -20.50 -4.09
C ASP A 15 6.07 -21.64 -4.84
N ARG A 16 4.80 -21.48 -5.23
CA ARG A 16 4.13 -22.43 -6.12
C ARG A 16 4.77 -22.47 -7.50
N TRP A 17 5.13 -21.33 -8.10
CA TRP A 17 5.88 -21.31 -9.37
C TRP A 17 7.27 -21.95 -9.27
N ARG A 18 7.99 -21.74 -8.16
CA ARG A 18 9.27 -22.40 -7.89
C ARG A 18 9.11 -23.91 -7.73
N THR A 19 8.02 -24.33 -7.08
CA THR A 19 7.68 -25.76 -6.92
C THR A 19 7.37 -26.38 -8.27
N LEU A 20 6.56 -25.72 -9.09
CA LEU A 20 6.26 -26.17 -10.47
C LEU A 20 7.53 -26.26 -11.31
N HIS A 21 8.45 -25.29 -11.19
CA HIS A 21 9.75 -25.34 -11.89
C HIS A 21 10.59 -26.54 -11.48
N ARG A 22 10.58 -26.92 -10.20
CA ARG A 22 11.28 -28.12 -9.71
C ARG A 22 10.69 -29.38 -10.31
N ILE A 23 9.36 -29.51 -10.31
CA ILE A 23 8.64 -30.65 -10.91
C ILE A 23 8.96 -30.72 -12.41
N ALA A 24 8.87 -29.59 -13.11
CA ALA A 24 9.11 -29.52 -14.55
C ALA A 24 10.55 -29.93 -14.92
N LYS A 25 11.56 -29.56 -14.12
CA LYS A 25 12.93 -30.03 -14.30
C LYS A 25 13.07 -31.54 -14.15
N THR A 26 12.39 -32.13 -13.17
CA THR A 26 12.43 -33.58 -12.96
C THR A 26 11.77 -34.33 -14.12
N LEU A 27 10.69 -33.80 -14.70
CA LEU A 27 9.98 -34.41 -15.84
C LEU A 27 10.86 -34.55 -17.11
N VAL A 28 11.85 -33.68 -17.32
CA VAL A 28 12.74 -33.73 -18.50
C VAL A 28 13.65 -34.98 -18.50
N GLY A 29 13.96 -35.54 -17.32
CA GLY A 29 14.97 -36.60 -17.17
C GLY A 29 14.41 -37.96 -16.73
N ILE A 30 13.09 -38.11 -16.63
CA ILE A 30 12.45 -39.31 -16.07
C ILE A 30 11.84 -40.19 -17.18
N ALA A 31 11.83 -41.51 -16.98
CA ALA A 31 11.17 -42.44 -17.89
C ALA A 31 9.64 -42.23 -17.87
N GLU A 32 8.96 -42.42 -19.00
CA GLU A 32 7.52 -42.15 -19.15
C GLU A 32 6.64 -42.86 -18.10
N ARG A 33 7.04 -44.05 -17.65
CA ARG A 33 6.30 -44.82 -16.62
C ARG A 33 6.24 -44.12 -15.26
N ASP A 34 7.25 -43.32 -14.93
CA ASP A 34 7.35 -42.61 -13.64
C ASP A 34 6.95 -41.13 -13.77
N ALA A 35 6.73 -40.63 -14.99
CA ALA A 35 6.33 -39.25 -15.27
C ALA A 35 4.88 -38.94 -14.89
N GLU A 36 3.99 -39.93 -14.90
CA GLU A 36 2.55 -39.71 -14.74
C GLU A 36 2.19 -39.18 -13.33
N ALA A 37 2.88 -39.62 -12.28
CA ALA A 37 2.66 -39.10 -10.92
C ALA A 37 3.05 -37.62 -10.81
N LEU A 38 4.21 -37.24 -11.36
CA LEU A 38 4.68 -35.87 -11.40
C LEU A 38 3.83 -34.98 -12.30
N ARG A 39 3.29 -35.54 -13.39
CA ARG A 39 2.34 -34.87 -14.28
C ARG A 39 1.06 -34.52 -13.53
N GLN A 40 0.49 -35.46 -12.79
CA GLN A 40 -0.70 -35.24 -11.98
C GLN A 40 -0.45 -34.20 -10.88
N GLU A 41 0.72 -34.24 -10.24
CA GLU A 41 1.13 -33.22 -9.28
C GLU A 41 1.23 -31.82 -9.92
N ALA A 42 1.86 -31.71 -11.10
CA ALA A 42 1.95 -30.46 -11.84
C ALA A 42 0.57 -29.94 -12.28
N GLN A 43 -0.32 -30.83 -12.74
CA GLN A 43 -1.70 -30.48 -13.10
C GLN A 43 -2.48 -29.95 -11.91
N LYS A 44 -2.39 -30.62 -10.76
CA LYS A 44 -3.02 -30.17 -9.52
C LYS A 44 -2.48 -28.80 -9.10
N LEU A 45 -1.17 -28.62 -9.13
CA LEU A 45 -0.54 -27.36 -8.76
C LEU A 45 -0.95 -26.21 -9.69
N LEU A 46 -1.03 -26.45 -11.01
CA LEU A 46 -1.54 -25.47 -11.97
C LEU A 46 -3.02 -25.13 -11.73
N ALA A 47 -3.85 -26.13 -11.43
CA ALA A 47 -5.26 -25.92 -11.09
C ALA A 47 -5.42 -25.08 -9.81
N ASP A 48 -4.61 -25.37 -8.78
CA ASP A 48 -4.61 -24.61 -7.52
C ASP A 48 -4.10 -23.17 -7.70
N MET A 49 -3.17 -22.93 -8.62
CA MET A 49 -2.66 -21.60 -8.95
C MET A 49 -3.60 -20.80 -9.86
N GLY A 50 -4.37 -21.47 -10.73
CA GLY A 50 -5.21 -20.86 -11.76
C GLY A 50 -6.02 -19.65 -11.27
N PRO A 51 -6.80 -19.76 -10.16
CA PRO A 51 -7.57 -18.64 -9.65
C PRO A 51 -6.73 -17.41 -9.28
N ILE A 52 -5.52 -17.59 -8.75
CA ILE A 52 -4.61 -16.48 -8.39
C ILE A 52 -4.01 -15.85 -9.65
N GLU A 53 -3.66 -16.68 -10.64
CA GLU A 53 -3.10 -16.20 -11.91
C GLU A 53 -4.13 -15.41 -12.72
N ASP A 54 -5.42 -15.75 -12.64
CA ASP A 54 -6.49 -14.98 -13.27
C ASP A 54 -6.64 -13.55 -12.69
N PHE A 55 -6.11 -13.31 -11.48
CA PHE A 55 -6.05 -11.99 -10.86
C PHE A 55 -4.76 -11.23 -11.12
N CYS A 56 -3.84 -11.77 -11.93
CA CYS A 56 -2.54 -11.16 -12.25
C CYS A 56 -2.40 -10.91 -13.76
N GLY A 57 -1.68 -9.86 -14.15
CA GLY A 57 -1.42 -9.56 -15.56
C GLY A 57 -0.49 -10.57 -16.21
N TYR A 58 0.69 -10.78 -15.62
CA TYR A 58 1.68 -11.77 -16.04
C TYR A 58 1.55 -13.07 -15.24
N PRO A 59 1.69 -14.29 -15.82
CA PRO A 59 2.06 -14.60 -17.22
C PRO A 59 0.89 -14.48 -18.21
N GLY A 60 -0.33 -14.30 -17.69
CA GLY A 60 -1.52 -14.08 -18.48
C GLY A 60 -2.04 -15.34 -19.19
N PRO A 61 -3.25 -15.26 -19.78
CA PRO A 61 -3.97 -16.43 -20.27
C PRO A 61 -3.27 -17.16 -21.43
N ARG A 62 -2.55 -16.44 -22.30
CA ARG A 62 -1.85 -17.03 -23.45
C ARG A 62 -0.74 -17.98 -23.01
N LEU A 63 0.14 -17.53 -22.11
CA LEU A 63 1.23 -18.37 -21.60
C LEU A 63 0.71 -19.51 -20.73
N MET A 64 -0.35 -19.24 -19.94
CA MET A 64 -1.02 -20.28 -19.16
C MET A 64 -1.62 -21.37 -20.07
N ALA A 65 -2.30 -21.01 -21.16
CA ALA A 65 -2.86 -21.98 -22.10
C ALA A 65 -1.77 -22.87 -22.71
N GLN A 66 -0.63 -22.29 -23.09
CA GLN A 66 0.50 -23.05 -23.64
C GLN A 66 1.19 -23.95 -22.63
N LEU A 67 1.27 -23.54 -21.36
CA LEU A 67 1.73 -24.42 -20.29
C LEU A 67 0.84 -25.66 -20.16
N HIS A 68 -0.48 -25.47 -20.19
CA HIS A 68 -1.43 -26.57 -20.13
C HIS A 68 -1.31 -27.47 -21.36
N GLU A 69 -1.21 -26.89 -22.55
CA GLU A 69 -1.02 -27.64 -23.80
C GLU A 69 0.25 -28.50 -23.76
N ARG A 70 1.41 -27.93 -23.41
CA ARG A 70 2.69 -28.68 -23.33
C ARG A 70 2.66 -29.79 -22.27
N LEU A 71 2.00 -29.56 -21.15
CA LEU A 71 1.79 -30.58 -20.11
C LEU A 71 0.83 -31.69 -20.57
N GLN A 72 -0.14 -31.37 -21.42
CA GLN A 72 -1.08 -32.32 -22.01
C GLN A 72 -0.45 -33.16 -23.12
N THR A 73 0.35 -32.55 -23.99
CA THR A 73 1.02 -33.22 -25.12
C THR A 73 2.26 -34.02 -24.71
N GLY A 74 2.77 -33.82 -23.48
CA GLY A 74 3.96 -34.52 -22.98
C GLY A 74 5.28 -33.87 -23.44
N ASP A 75 5.24 -32.62 -23.92
CA ASP A 75 6.44 -31.85 -24.24
C ASP A 75 7.12 -31.36 -22.95
N TRP A 76 7.84 -32.26 -22.28
CA TRP A 76 8.52 -31.95 -21.00
C TRP A 76 9.60 -30.89 -21.15
N THR A 77 10.31 -30.89 -22.27
CA THR A 77 11.39 -29.92 -22.53
C THR A 77 10.81 -28.53 -22.70
N GLY A 78 9.79 -28.37 -23.54
CA GLY A 78 9.13 -27.09 -23.73
C GLY A 78 8.36 -26.64 -22.49
N PHE A 79 7.75 -27.56 -21.73
CA PHE A 79 7.10 -27.25 -20.47
C PHE A 79 8.10 -26.70 -19.45
N ALA A 80 9.23 -27.38 -19.23
CA ALA A 80 10.25 -26.96 -18.28
C ALA A 80 10.86 -25.60 -18.62
N ARG A 81 11.16 -25.34 -19.91
CA ARG A 81 11.67 -24.04 -20.37
C ARG A 81 10.67 -22.92 -20.11
N LEU A 82 9.39 -23.15 -20.43
CA LEU A 82 8.35 -22.14 -20.25
C LEU A 82 8.12 -21.82 -18.77
N VAL A 83 8.02 -22.85 -17.92
CA VAL A 83 7.91 -22.69 -16.46
C VAL A 83 9.13 -21.95 -15.89
N GLN A 84 10.35 -22.31 -16.33
CA GLN A 84 11.58 -21.65 -15.90
C GLN A 84 11.57 -20.16 -16.26
N ARG A 85 11.18 -19.81 -17.50
CA ARG A 85 11.11 -18.41 -17.94
C ARG A 85 10.07 -17.62 -17.14
N ILE A 86 8.89 -18.19 -16.90
CA ILE A 86 7.85 -17.54 -16.09
C ILE A 86 8.31 -17.35 -14.65
N SER A 87 8.83 -18.41 -14.03
CA SER A 87 9.35 -18.37 -12.65
C SER A 87 10.47 -17.34 -12.51
N ASN A 88 11.42 -17.30 -13.43
CA ASN A 88 12.49 -16.31 -13.43
C ASN A 88 11.94 -14.89 -13.61
N GLY A 89 11.04 -14.67 -14.57
CA GLY A 89 10.42 -13.37 -14.80
C GLY A 89 9.69 -12.84 -13.56
N LEU A 90 8.98 -13.70 -12.84
CA LEU A 90 8.29 -13.35 -11.59
C LEU A 90 9.26 -12.99 -10.46
N VAL A 91 10.37 -13.73 -10.32
CA VAL A 91 11.38 -13.48 -9.28
C VAL A 91 12.19 -12.21 -9.56
N THR A 92 12.56 -11.97 -10.82
CA THR A 92 13.39 -10.81 -11.21
C THR A 92 12.57 -9.57 -11.57
N ASN A 93 11.24 -9.72 -11.68
CA ASN A 93 10.32 -8.72 -12.23
C ASN A 93 10.66 -8.28 -13.66
N SER A 94 11.39 -9.10 -14.44
CA SER A 94 11.81 -8.73 -15.80
C SER A 94 10.65 -8.57 -16.76
N TYR A 95 9.50 -9.24 -16.51
CA TYR A 95 8.28 -9.12 -17.33
C TYR A 95 7.74 -7.69 -17.40
N ARG A 96 8.09 -6.82 -16.44
CA ARG A 96 7.65 -5.43 -16.40
C ARG A 96 8.26 -4.58 -17.51
N ASP A 97 9.46 -4.95 -17.97
CA ASP A 97 10.25 -4.15 -18.90
C ASP A 97 10.68 -4.92 -20.15
N ASN A 98 10.48 -6.24 -20.17
CA ASN A 98 10.87 -7.12 -21.26
C ASN A 98 9.64 -7.70 -21.96
N THR A 99 9.38 -7.24 -23.18
CA THR A 99 8.30 -7.76 -24.03
C THR A 99 8.47 -9.24 -24.37
N GLU A 100 9.70 -9.75 -24.41
CA GLU A 100 9.99 -11.16 -24.69
C GLU A 100 9.50 -12.09 -23.59
N ALA A 101 9.37 -11.60 -22.35
CA ALA A 101 8.82 -12.39 -21.25
C ALA A 101 7.38 -12.86 -21.55
N TRP A 102 6.64 -12.09 -22.35
CA TRP A 102 5.23 -12.32 -22.68
C TRP A 102 5.02 -13.17 -23.93
N LYS A 103 6.08 -13.47 -24.69
CA LYS A 103 5.97 -14.22 -25.94
C LYS A 103 5.95 -15.72 -25.68
N ALA A 104 5.10 -16.40 -26.42
CA ALA A 104 4.99 -17.85 -26.45
C ALA A 104 6.23 -18.56 -27.00
N GLU A 105 6.76 -18.02 -28.09
CA GLU A 105 7.71 -18.69 -28.97
C GLU A 105 9.15 -18.57 -28.49
N GLU A 106 9.96 -19.55 -28.88
CA GLU A 106 11.37 -19.70 -28.52
C GLU A 106 12.24 -18.94 -29.54
N GLU A 107 12.81 -17.80 -29.16
CA GLU A 107 13.92 -17.22 -29.93
C GLU A 107 15.11 -16.79 -29.07
N THR A 108 15.12 -17.00 -27.75
CA THR A 108 16.31 -16.61 -26.97
C THR A 108 16.50 -17.39 -25.68
N GLU A 109 17.74 -17.84 -25.48
CA GLU A 109 18.26 -18.24 -24.18
C GLU A 109 18.05 -17.11 -23.15
N VAL A 110 17.86 -17.47 -21.88
CA VAL A 110 17.82 -16.53 -20.76
C VAL A 110 19.10 -15.68 -20.82
N ARG A 111 18.99 -14.39 -21.18
CA ARG A 111 20.16 -13.52 -21.31
C ARG A 111 20.72 -13.25 -19.91
N SER A 112 22.05 -13.21 -19.77
CA SER A 112 22.73 -12.89 -18.50
C SER A 112 22.27 -11.55 -17.88
N THR A 113 21.79 -10.62 -18.72
CA THR A 113 21.18 -9.35 -18.31
C THR A 113 19.85 -9.47 -17.57
N ASP A 114 19.17 -10.63 -17.59
CA ASP A 114 17.95 -10.91 -16.79
C ASP A 114 18.24 -11.27 -15.33
N ILE A 115 19.50 -11.56 -15.00
CA ILE A 115 19.96 -11.96 -13.65
C ILE A 115 20.51 -10.76 -12.87
N LEU A 116 20.95 -9.70 -13.57
CA LEU A 116 21.48 -8.51 -12.92
C LEU A 116 20.37 -7.72 -12.21
N PRO A 117 20.66 -7.07 -11.06
CA PRO A 117 19.74 -6.14 -10.44
C PRO A 117 19.27 -5.08 -11.43
N PRO A 118 18.03 -4.59 -11.34
CA PRO A 118 17.52 -3.58 -12.27
C PRO A 118 18.37 -2.30 -12.34
N SER A 119 19.19 -2.04 -11.32
CA SER A 119 20.14 -0.93 -11.24
C SER A 119 21.43 -1.12 -12.04
N ILE A 120 21.74 -2.33 -12.50
CA ILE A 120 23.00 -2.68 -13.18
C ILE A 120 22.67 -3.35 -14.52
N GLY A 121 22.98 -2.68 -15.63
CA GLY A 121 22.97 -3.27 -16.98
C GLY A 121 21.75 -2.98 -17.87
N ARG A 122 20.73 -2.26 -17.39
CA ARG A 122 19.58 -1.84 -18.22
C ARG A 122 19.42 -0.31 -18.18
N GLY A 123 19.41 0.31 -19.37
CA GLY A 123 19.50 1.76 -19.55
C GLY A 123 18.32 2.59 -19.01
N GLN A 124 18.44 3.91 -19.12
CA GLN A 124 17.59 4.95 -18.52
C GLN A 124 16.14 5.06 -19.05
N ASN A 125 15.72 4.23 -20.01
CA ASN A 125 14.40 4.31 -20.68
C ASN A 125 13.33 3.38 -20.09
N ARG A 126 13.44 2.98 -18.82
CA ARG A 126 12.45 2.11 -18.17
C ARG A 126 11.18 2.88 -17.82
N LYS A 127 10.06 2.52 -18.45
CA LYS A 127 8.73 3.01 -18.04
C LYS A 127 8.23 2.23 -16.84
N PRO A 128 7.69 2.87 -15.78
CA PRO A 128 7.07 2.15 -14.68
C PRO A 128 5.88 1.30 -15.16
N TYR A 129 5.82 0.07 -14.66
CA TYR A 129 4.76 -0.91 -14.94
C TYR A 129 3.75 -0.97 -13.81
N PHE A 130 2.46 -1.10 -14.14
CA PHE A 130 1.40 -1.42 -13.18
C PHE A 130 0.30 -2.28 -13.83
N GLU A 131 -0.73 -2.63 -13.08
CA GLU A 131 -1.88 -3.40 -13.59
C GLU A 131 -3.19 -2.65 -13.35
N VAL A 132 -4.14 -2.84 -14.26
CA VAL A 132 -5.48 -2.23 -14.21
C VAL A 132 -6.51 -3.32 -14.12
N LEU A 133 -7.31 -3.31 -13.05
CA LEU A 133 -8.43 -4.23 -12.92
C LEU A 133 -9.60 -3.72 -13.77
N MET A 134 -10.11 -4.54 -14.66
CA MET A 134 -11.30 -4.26 -15.46
C MET A 134 -12.40 -5.22 -15.04
N VAL A 135 -13.45 -4.69 -14.43
CA VAL A 135 -14.62 -5.45 -14.02
C VAL A 135 -15.63 -5.31 -15.14
N SER A 136 -15.71 -6.31 -16.00
CA SER A 136 -16.55 -6.25 -17.22
C SER A 136 -17.70 -7.24 -17.12
N PRO A 137 -18.95 -6.82 -17.42
CA PRO A 137 -19.99 -7.76 -17.78
C PRO A 137 -19.60 -8.40 -19.13
N GLY A 138 -19.75 -9.72 -19.26
CA GLY A 138 -19.50 -10.39 -20.55
C GLY A 138 -18.88 -11.77 -20.40
N GLU A 139 -18.99 -12.54 -21.48
CA GLU A 139 -18.40 -13.87 -21.56
C GLU A 139 -16.87 -13.81 -21.58
N ARG A 140 -16.22 -14.79 -20.95
CA ARG A 140 -14.76 -14.91 -20.90
C ARG A 140 -14.11 -14.94 -22.28
N SER A 141 -14.84 -15.40 -23.29
CA SER A 141 -14.44 -15.43 -24.71
C SER A 141 -14.06 -14.05 -25.25
N MET A 142 -14.66 -12.97 -24.73
CA MET A 142 -14.41 -11.59 -25.17
C MET A 142 -13.22 -10.94 -24.45
N TRP A 143 -12.76 -11.49 -23.33
CA TRP A 143 -11.70 -10.87 -22.53
C TRP A 143 -10.35 -10.71 -23.26
N PRO A 144 -9.91 -11.64 -24.13
CA PRO A 144 -8.70 -11.43 -24.94
C PRO A 144 -8.79 -10.18 -25.82
N GLU A 145 -9.95 -9.94 -26.44
CA GLU A 145 -10.18 -8.78 -27.30
C GLU A 145 -10.11 -7.47 -26.50
N ILE A 146 -10.75 -7.41 -25.32
CA ILE A 146 -10.69 -6.25 -24.43
C ILE A 146 -9.22 -5.93 -24.04
N ARG A 147 -8.43 -6.95 -23.71
CA ARG A 147 -7.00 -6.76 -23.40
C ARG A 147 -6.25 -6.17 -24.59
N ASP A 148 -6.50 -6.70 -25.78
CA ASP A 148 -5.81 -6.28 -26.99
C ASP A 148 -6.19 -4.85 -27.42
N VAL A 149 -7.45 -4.44 -27.23
CA VAL A 149 -7.87 -3.03 -27.42
C VAL A 149 -7.00 -2.11 -26.58
N PHE A 150 -6.93 -2.32 -25.26
CA PHE A 150 -6.15 -1.45 -24.38
C PHE A 150 -4.63 -1.56 -24.58
N ARG A 151 -4.11 -2.71 -25.04
CA ARG A 151 -2.71 -2.86 -25.45
C ARG A 151 -2.38 -1.99 -26.64
N ARG A 152 -3.27 -1.91 -27.64
CA ARG A 152 -3.08 -1.10 -28.86
C ARG A 152 -3.15 0.40 -28.62
N LEU A 153 -3.84 0.84 -27.57
CA LEU A 153 -3.91 2.26 -27.19
C LEU A 153 -2.59 2.80 -26.62
N ARG A 154 -1.69 1.92 -26.14
CA ARG A 154 -0.41 2.31 -25.55
C ARG A 154 0.49 2.95 -26.61
N ARG A 155 1.07 4.10 -26.27
CA ARG A 155 1.97 4.87 -27.12
C ARG A 155 3.39 4.89 -26.58
N VAL A 156 4.34 5.14 -27.47
CA VAL A 156 5.76 5.34 -27.10
C VAL A 156 5.93 6.55 -26.18
N GLU A 157 5.04 7.53 -26.27
CA GLU A 157 5.08 8.76 -25.47
C GLU A 157 4.51 8.59 -24.05
N ASP A 158 3.73 7.53 -23.80
CA ASP A 158 3.05 7.37 -22.51
C ASP A 158 4.09 7.17 -21.40
N PRO A 159 3.97 7.86 -20.24
CA PRO A 159 4.97 7.80 -19.18
C PRO A 159 5.02 6.46 -18.45
N PHE A 160 3.96 5.65 -18.58
CA PHE A 160 3.79 4.39 -17.87
C PHE A 160 3.30 3.29 -18.82
N VAL A 161 3.48 2.03 -18.41
CA VAL A 161 2.92 0.86 -19.09
C VAL A 161 2.01 0.14 -18.10
N TYR A 162 0.84 -0.31 -18.55
CA TYR A 162 -0.04 -1.09 -17.69
C TYR A 162 -0.60 -2.31 -18.38
N GLU A 163 -0.87 -3.37 -17.63
CA GLU A 163 -1.55 -4.56 -18.16
C GLU A 163 -2.99 -4.70 -17.63
N PRO A 164 -4.00 -4.96 -18.50
CA PRO A 164 -5.35 -5.22 -18.05
C PRO A 164 -5.52 -6.62 -17.43
N VAL A 165 -6.08 -6.64 -16.22
CA VAL A 165 -6.55 -7.84 -15.52
C VAL A 165 -8.08 -7.80 -15.54
N ILE A 166 -8.72 -8.78 -16.15
CA ILE A 166 -10.18 -8.75 -16.38
C ILE A 166 -10.86 -9.77 -15.47
N VAL A 167 -11.92 -9.33 -14.78
CA VAL A 167 -12.78 -10.16 -13.94
C VAL A 167 -14.26 -9.91 -14.26
N GLY A 168 -15.12 -10.89 -13.97
CA GLY A 168 -16.54 -10.86 -14.36
C GLY A 168 -17.52 -10.76 -13.19
N SER A 169 -17.05 -10.64 -11.94
CA SER A 169 -17.93 -10.65 -10.76
C SER A 169 -17.44 -9.73 -9.65
N PHE A 170 -18.36 -9.38 -8.74
CA PHE A 170 -18.06 -8.59 -7.54
C PHE A 170 -17.03 -9.30 -6.65
N GLU A 171 -17.25 -10.59 -6.35
CA GLU A 171 -16.35 -11.36 -5.50
C GLU A 171 -14.94 -11.48 -6.12
N ASP A 172 -14.83 -11.72 -7.43
CA ASP A 172 -13.55 -11.79 -8.15
C ASP A 172 -12.82 -10.43 -8.16
N ALA A 173 -13.56 -9.32 -8.29
CA ALA A 173 -12.97 -7.99 -8.25
C ALA A 173 -12.38 -7.66 -6.87
N VAL A 174 -13.13 -7.97 -5.80
CA VAL A 174 -12.61 -7.78 -4.44
C VAL A 174 -11.38 -8.67 -4.23
N LEU A 175 -11.43 -9.93 -4.67
CA LEU A 175 -10.29 -10.84 -4.60
C LEU A 175 -9.03 -10.28 -5.27
N ALA A 176 -9.17 -9.82 -6.51
CA ALA A 176 -8.07 -9.25 -7.26
C ALA A 176 -7.47 -8.06 -6.50
N THR A 177 -8.30 -7.17 -5.93
CA THR A 177 -7.80 -6.00 -5.19
C THR A 177 -7.02 -6.35 -3.93
N VAL A 178 -7.35 -7.49 -3.30
CA VAL A 178 -6.67 -7.98 -2.09
C VAL A 178 -5.36 -8.66 -2.42
N PHE A 179 -5.35 -9.55 -3.42
CA PHE A 179 -4.20 -10.40 -3.72
C PHE A 179 -3.17 -9.75 -4.65
N ASN A 180 -3.61 -8.87 -5.54
CA ASN A 180 -2.73 -8.28 -6.53
C ASN A 180 -2.34 -6.85 -6.14
N TYR A 181 -1.15 -6.71 -5.58
CA TYR A 181 -0.57 -5.42 -5.22
C TYR A 181 -0.11 -4.60 -6.44
N ASN A 182 0.07 -5.22 -7.62
CA ASN A 182 0.42 -4.49 -8.84
C ASN A 182 -0.76 -3.68 -9.38
N LEU A 183 -1.99 -4.00 -8.96
CA LEU A 183 -3.16 -3.20 -9.32
C LEU A 183 -3.02 -1.79 -8.74
N GLN A 184 -3.11 -0.80 -9.63
CA GLN A 184 -3.05 0.62 -9.27
C GLN A 184 -4.31 1.38 -9.69
N ALA A 185 -5.16 0.82 -10.56
CA ALA A 185 -6.43 1.41 -10.96
C ALA A 185 -7.49 0.33 -11.20
N VAL A 186 -8.77 0.70 -11.10
CA VAL A 186 -9.92 -0.15 -11.41
C VAL A 186 -10.86 0.57 -12.36
N VAL A 187 -11.27 -0.11 -13.42
CA VAL A 187 -12.36 0.30 -14.31
C VAL A 187 -13.53 -0.65 -14.07
N ILE A 188 -14.64 -0.12 -13.60
CA ILE A 188 -15.86 -0.86 -13.32
C ILE A 188 -16.85 -0.57 -14.43
N SER A 189 -17.26 -1.57 -15.18
CA SER A 189 -18.38 -1.47 -16.13
C SER A 189 -19.61 -2.08 -15.48
N ASP A 190 -20.71 -1.33 -15.34
CA ASP A 190 -21.93 -1.85 -14.69
C ASP A 190 -22.50 -3.10 -15.41
N GLY A 191 -23.23 -3.95 -14.68
CA GLY A 191 -23.93 -5.12 -15.23
C GLY A 191 -23.30 -6.49 -14.92
N PHE A 192 -22.23 -6.54 -14.13
CA PHE A 192 -21.61 -7.80 -13.68
C PHE A 192 -22.40 -8.47 -12.54
N GLY A 193 -22.22 -9.78 -12.39
CA GLY A 193 -22.85 -10.58 -11.34
C GLY A 193 -22.13 -10.47 -9.99
N PHE A 194 -22.81 -10.87 -8.91
CA PHE A 194 -22.19 -10.86 -7.58
C PHE A 194 -21.20 -12.01 -7.37
N HIS A 195 -21.62 -13.23 -7.71
CA HIS A 195 -20.91 -14.45 -7.34
C HIS A 195 -19.67 -14.70 -8.20
N SER A 196 -18.60 -15.09 -7.52
CA SER A 196 -17.41 -15.67 -8.12
C SER A 196 -17.79 -16.98 -8.81
N GLN A 197 -17.08 -17.26 -9.89
CA GLN A 197 -17.08 -18.58 -10.51
C GLN A 197 -16.19 -19.59 -9.77
N TYR A 198 -15.30 -19.11 -8.89
CA TYR A 198 -14.48 -19.97 -8.04
C TYR A 198 -15.20 -20.24 -6.72
N ASN A 199 -15.21 -21.49 -6.29
CA ASN A 199 -15.71 -21.83 -4.97
C ASN A 199 -14.63 -21.52 -3.92
N VAL A 200 -14.69 -20.34 -3.30
CA VAL A 200 -13.75 -19.92 -2.23
C VAL A 200 -14.51 -19.62 -0.92
N PRO A 201 -14.96 -20.65 -0.17
CA PRO A 201 -15.86 -20.48 0.98
C PRO A 201 -15.30 -19.60 2.10
N THR A 202 -14.03 -19.81 2.46
CA THR A 202 -13.34 -19.07 3.54
C THR A 202 -13.27 -17.58 3.28
N LEU A 203 -12.99 -17.21 2.03
CA LEU A 203 -12.97 -15.83 1.62
C LEU A 203 -14.37 -15.23 1.64
N ARG A 204 -15.37 -15.96 1.14
CA ARG A 204 -16.76 -15.51 1.15
C ARG A 204 -17.20 -15.17 2.57
N GLU A 205 -16.80 -15.96 3.56
CA GLU A 205 -17.06 -15.66 4.98
C GLU A 205 -16.38 -14.37 5.46
N ILE A 206 -15.13 -14.12 5.06
CA ILE A 206 -14.40 -12.89 5.40
C ILE A 206 -15.04 -11.66 4.74
N LEU A 207 -15.40 -11.80 3.46
CA LEU A 207 -16.09 -10.77 2.70
C LEU A 207 -17.45 -10.47 3.34
N LEU A 208 -18.32 -11.46 3.55
CA LEU A 208 -19.65 -11.27 4.14
C LEU A 208 -19.60 -10.67 5.56
N LYS A 209 -18.58 -10.98 6.38
CA LYS A 209 -18.41 -10.35 7.71
C LYS A 209 -18.01 -8.88 7.64
N GLN A 210 -17.35 -8.44 6.57
CA GLN A 210 -16.91 -7.04 6.40
C GLN A 210 -17.87 -6.21 5.55
N VAL A 211 -18.61 -6.89 4.69
CA VAL A 211 -19.55 -6.36 3.73
C VAL A 211 -20.94 -6.41 4.36
N GLN A 212 -21.40 -5.30 4.96
CA GLN A 212 -22.82 -5.13 5.27
C GLN A 212 -23.60 -4.89 3.98
N ILE A 213 -23.63 -5.87 3.07
CA ILE A 213 -24.62 -5.85 1.98
C ILE A 213 -25.95 -6.16 2.65
N GLY A 214 -26.85 -5.19 2.68
CA GLY A 214 -28.22 -5.40 3.12
C GLY A 214 -28.79 -6.64 2.43
N GLU A 215 -29.20 -7.63 3.24
CA GLU A 215 -29.76 -8.89 2.77
C GLU A 215 -31.11 -8.60 2.10
N GLY A 216 -31.12 -8.57 0.77
CA GLY A 216 -32.32 -8.35 -0.01
C GLY A 216 -32.11 -8.61 -1.50
N PRO A 217 -32.84 -9.55 -2.12
CA PRO A 217 -32.69 -9.88 -3.55
C PRO A 217 -33.01 -8.71 -4.50
N ARG A 218 -33.62 -7.63 -4.01
CA ARG A 218 -33.91 -6.40 -4.78
C ARG A 218 -32.86 -5.28 -4.62
N ALA A 219 -32.04 -5.31 -3.56
CA ALA A 219 -30.98 -4.30 -3.33
C ALA A 219 -29.63 -4.74 -3.92
N ALA A 220 -29.45 -6.04 -4.16
CA ALA A 220 -28.20 -6.65 -4.60
C ALA A 220 -27.89 -6.53 -6.11
N THR A 221 -28.85 -6.12 -6.95
CA THR A 221 -28.73 -6.21 -8.41
C THR A 221 -28.61 -4.87 -9.15
N ARG A 222 -28.99 -3.73 -8.55
CA ARG A 222 -29.00 -2.44 -9.26
C ARG A 222 -27.78 -1.55 -9.04
N ASP A 223 -26.95 -1.81 -8.02
CA ASP A 223 -25.87 -0.89 -7.67
C ASP A 223 -24.59 -1.59 -7.18
N LEU A 224 -24.19 -2.65 -7.88
CA LEU A 224 -22.95 -3.35 -7.55
C LEU A 224 -21.70 -2.52 -7.86
N GLY A 225 -21.76 -1.63 -8.87
CA GLY A 225 -20.62 -0.81 -9.28
C GLY A 225 -20.16 0.18 -8.21
N THR A 226 -21.06 1.00 -7.65
CA THR A 226 -20.68 1.95 -6.59
C THR A 226 -20.30 1.24 -5.29
N ARG A 227 -21.00 0.16 -4.94
CA ARG A 227 -20.69 -0.65 -3.75
C ARG A 227 -19.30 -1.28 -3.86
N LEU A 228 -18.93 -1.73 -5.05
CA LEU A 228 -17.58 -2.23 -5.31
C LEU A 228 -16.56 -1.09 -5.16
N ALA A 229 -16.84 0.09 -5.70
CA ALA A 229 -15.98 1.27 -5.53
C ALA A 229 -15.78 1.64 -4.04
N GLN A 230 -16.85 1.65 -3.24
CA GLN A 230 -16.81 1.87 -1.79
C GLN A 230 -15.95 0.81 -1.07
N MET A 231 -16.10 -0.45 -1.47
CA MET A 231 -15.31 -1.55 -0.90
C MET A 231 -13.83 -1.41 -1.23
N ILE A 232 -13.50 -1.15 -2.51
CA ILE A 232 -12.13 -0.93 -2.97
C ILE A 232 -11.51 0.24 -2.19
N ARG A 233 -12.23 1.36 -2.06
CA ARG A 233 -11.74 2.52 -1.29
C ARG A 233 -11.46 2.20 0.17
N ARG A 234 -12.25 1.33 0.80
CA ARG A 234 -12.02 0.89 2.18
C ARG A 234 -10.76 0.04 2.32
N TRP A 235 -10.48 -0.82 1.34
CA TRP A 235 -9.37 -1.77 1.36
C TRP A 235 -8.07 -1.18 0.81
N ARG A 236 -8.13 -0.61 -0.39
CA ARG A 236 -7.03 -0.04 -1.17
C ARG A 236 -7.36 1.43 -1.53
N PRO A 237 -7.40 2.35 -0.54
CA PRO A 237 -7.81 3.74 -0.77
C PRO A 237 -6.95 4.49 -1.79
N GLU A 238 -5.74 4.02 -2.04
CA GLU A 238 -4.81 4.59 -3.01
C GLU A 238 -5.13 4.25 -4.47
N MET A 239 -5.99 3.26 -4.73
CA MET A 239 -6.36 2.89 -6.10
C MET A 239 -7.38 3.88 -6.66
N ASP A 240 -7.12 4.34 -7.88
CA ASP A 240 -8.09 5.15 -8.62
C ASP A 240 -9.21 4.26 -9.16
N VAL A 241 -10.47 4.64 -8.91
CA VAL A 241 -11.65 3.90 -9.38
C VAL A 241 -12.38 4.70 -10.44
N TYR A 242 -12.60 4.08 -11.58
CA TYR A 242 -13.34 4.61 -12.71
C TYR A 242 -14.62 3.79 -12.90
N LEU A 243 -15.74 4.44 -13.19
CA LEU A 243 -17.03 3.76 -13.40
C LEU A 243 -17.56 4.10 -14.79
N THR A 244 -17.83 3.08 -15.60
CA THR A 244 -18.55 3.18 -16.85
C THR A 244 -19.98 2.70 -16.64
N THR A 245 -20.95 3.57 -16.93
CA THR A 245 -22.37 3.31 -16.62
C THR A 245 -23.30 3.93 -17.66
N ASP A 246 -24.41 3.24 -17.92
CA ASP A 246 -25.55 3.77 -18.70
C ASP A 246 -26.58 4.48 -17.80
N ARG A 247 -26.34 4.54 -16.49
CA ARG A 247 -27.22 5.21 -15.51
C ARG A 247 -27.15 6.73 -15.67
N ASP A 248 -28.12 7.43 -15.07
CA ASP A 248 -28.11 8.89 -14.98
C ASP A 248 -26.86 9.38 -14.23
N VAL A 249 -25.89 9.86 -14.99
CA VAL A 249 -24.59 10.33 -14.48
C VAL A 249 -24.74 11.58 -13.61
N GLY A 250 -25.72 12.44 -13.90
CA GLY A 250 -25.96 13.66 -13.12
C GLY A 250 -26.44 13.32 -11.71
N ALA A 251 -27.40 12.40 -11.61
CA ALA A 251 -27.91 11.91 -10.33
C ALA A 251 -26.84 11.12 -9.56
N LEU A 252 -26.05 10.30 -10.26
CA LEU A 252 -25.02 9.46 -9.64
C LEU A 252 -23.83 10.28 -9.13
N ALA A 253 -23.29 11.21 -9.93
CA ALA A 253 -22.14 12.01 -9.55
C ALA A 253 -22.44 12.95 -8.36
N GLY A 254 -23.70 13.30 -8.15
CA GLY A 254 -24.16 14.09 -7.00
C GLY A 254 -24.43 13.29 -5.72
N SER A 255 -24.32 11.95 -5.76
CA SER A 255 -24.61 11.10 -4.59
C SER A 255 -23.35 10.81 -3.77
N ASP A 256 -23.54 10.55 -2.47
CA ASP A 256 -22.46 10.09 -1.58
C ASP A 256 -21.89 8.73 -2.03
N ASP A 257 -22.65 7.96 -2.81
CA ASP A 257 -22.22 6.66 -3.34
C ASP A 257 -21.12 6.78 -4.40
N ALA A 258 -21.01 7.93 -5.08
CA ALA A 258 -19.97 8.21 -6.05
C ALA A 258 -18.69 8.81 -5.44
N ALA A 259 -18.67 9.15 -4.14
CA ALA A 259 -17.49 9.72 -3.47
C ALA A 259 -16.17 8.92 -3.65
N PRO A 260 -16.19 7.58 -3.77
CA PRO A 260 -14.98 6.80 -4.06
C PRO A 260 -14.49 6.85 -5.50
N ILE A 261 -15.30 7.35 -6.43
CA ILE A 261 -15.08 7.26 -7.88
C ILE A 261 -14.36 8.52 -8.35
N ARG A 262 -13.21 8.34 -9.01
CA ARG A 262 -12.42 9.45 -9.56
C ARG A 262 -13.11 10.08 -10.78
N ARG A 263 -13.67 9.26 -11.67
CA ARG A 263 -14.38 9.70 -12.87
C ARG A 263 -15.44 8.70 -13.29
N VAL A 264 -16.59 9.21 -13.71
CA VAL A 264 -17.69 8.44 -14.29
C VAL A 264 -17.71 8.67 -15.81
N PHE A 265 -17.87 7.59 -16.55
CA PHE A 265 -17.94 7.51 -18.02
C PHE A 265 -19.36 7.10 -18.41
N TYR A 266 -19.96 7.75 -19.41
CA TYR A 266 -21.33 7.50 -19.83
C TYR A 266 -21.40 6.67 -21.10
N GLY A 267 -22.10 5.53 -21.06
CA GLY A 267 -22.20 4.67 -22.24
C GLY A 267 -20.90 3.96 -22.59
N ALA A 268 -20.79 3.52 -23.85
CA ALA A 268 -19.53 3.06 -24.42
C ALA A 268 -18.66 4.28 -24.79
N GLU A 269 -18.10 4.95 -23.77
CA GLU A 269 -17.07 5.97 -23.98
C GLU A 269 -15.89 5.39 -24.78
N GLU A 270 -15.22 6.25 -25.55
CA GLU A 270 -14.08 5.82 -26.33
C GLU A 270 -13.00 5.21 -25.40
N PRO A 271 -12.53 3.98 -25.65
CA PRO A 271 -11.48 3.34 -24.84
C PRO A 271 -10.23 4.21 -24.63
N MET A 272 -9.99 5.16 -25.56
CA MET A 272 -8.95 6.17 -25.45
C MET A 272 -9.13 7.08 -24.22
N GLU A 273 -10.33 7.56 -23.92
CA GLU A 273 -10.59 8.43 -22.76
C GLU A 273 -10.33 7.69 -21.44
N ILE A 274 -10.73 6.42 -21.37
CA ILE A 274 -10.44 5.55 -20.21
C ILE A 274 -8.92 5.38 -20.07
N HIS A 275 -8.22 5.08 -21.17
CA HIS A 275 -6.76 4.94 -21.17
C HIS A 275 -6.05 6.21 -20.68
N LEU A 276 -6.43 7.39 -21.19
CA LEU A 276 -5.86 8.68 -20.78
C LEU A 276 -6.15 9.00 -19.31
N ALA A 277 -7.38 8.74 -18.84
CA ALA A 277 -7.74 8.95 -17.44
C ALA A 277 -6.93 8.07 -16.49
N ILE A 278 -6.72 6.80 -16.84
CA ILE A 278 -5.86 5.88 -16.08
C ILE A 278 -4.44 6.46 -15.94
N LEU A 279 -3.84 6.89 -17.04
CA LEU A 279 -2.48 7.44 -17.03
C LEU A 279 -2.39 8.74 -16.22
N ASP A 280 -3.40 9.61 -16.31
CA ASP A 280 -3.48 10.85 -15.52
C ASP A 280 -3.56 10.58 -14.01
N GLY A 281 -4.43 9.67 -13.57
CA GLY A 281 -4.55 9.30 -12.15
C GLY A 281 -3.26 8.72 -11.58
N ILE A 282 -2.57 7.89 -12.36
CA ILE A 282 -1.28 7.32 -11.98
C ILE A 282 -0.21 8.40 -11.91
N LYS A 283 -0.20 9.34 -12.86
CA LYS A 283 0.74 10.46 -12.87
C LYS A 283 0.64 11.31 -11.61
N ASP A 284 -0.58 11.72 -11.21
CA ASP A 284 -0.81 12.51 -9.99
C ASP A 284 -0.23 11.84 -8.75
N ARG A 285 -0.37 10.51 -8.64
CA ARG A 285 0.20 9.73 -7.52
C ARG A 285 1.70 9.48 -7.64
N TYR A 286 2.23 9.34 -8.85
CA TYR A 286 3.65 9.09 -9.12
C TYR A 286 4.52 10.33 -8.93
N GLU A 287 3.96 11.52 -9.15
CA GLU A 287 4.67 12.79 -8.97
C GLU A 287 5.23 12.96 -7.56
N THR A 288 6.49 13.39 -7.50
CA THR A 288 7.27 13.66 -6.29
C THR A 288 7.66 15.13 -6.25
N PRO A 289 6.79 16.05 -5.77
CA PRO A 289 6.93 17.49 -5.99
C PRO A 289 8.32 18.05 -5.64
N TYR A 290 8.89 17.62 -4.50
CA TYR A 290 10.23 18.04 -4.10
C TYR A 290 11.33 17.40 -4.95
N PHE A 291 11.30 16.10 -5.18
CA PHE A 291 12.35 15.38 -5.90
C PHE A 291 12.36 15.70 -7.40
N ASP A 292 11.19 15.84 -8.03
CA ASP A 292 11.07 16.28 -9.42
C ASP A 292 11.64 17.68 -9.61
N ASN A 293 11.33 18.58 -8.69
CA ASN A 293 11.92 19.91 -8.69
C ASN A 293 13.42 19.91 -8.37
N LEU A 294 13.90 19.00 -7.52
CA LEU A 294 15.33 18.81 -7.23
C LEU A 294 16.11 18.37 -8.47
N LYS A 295 15.56 17.43 -9.27
CA LYS A 295 16.13 17.03 -10.57
C LYS A 295 16.22 18.23 -11.51
N ASN A 296 15.13 19.01 -11.61
CA ASN A 296 15.10 20.22 -12.43
C ASN A 296 16.15 21.23 -11.98
N TYR A 297 16.27 21.47 -10.68
CA TYR A 297 17.29 22.35 -10.09
C TYR A 297 18.72 21.86 -10.41
N ALA A 298 19.00 20.57 -10.22
CA ALA A 298 20.33 20.00 -10.47
C ALA A 298 20.77 20.17 -11.93
N SER A 299 19.83 20.03 -12.88
CA SER A 299 20.09 20.19 -14.32
C SER A 299 20.33 21.64 -14.77
N ARG A 300 19.89 22.63 -14.00
CA ARG A 300 20.01 24.04 -14.39
C ARG A 300 21.44 24.56 -14.22
N PRO A 301 21.97 25.33 -15.19
CA PRO A 301 23.26 26.01 -15.05
C PRO A 301 23.09 27.23 -14.13
N ILE A 302 23.40 27.05 -12.84
CA ILE A 302 23.26 28.10 -11.83
C ILE A 302 24.65 28.50 -11.31
N GLY A 303 24.91 29.80 -11.26
CA GLY A 303 26.04 30.36 -10.51
C GLY A 303 25.71 30.38 -9.01
N THR A 304 26.45 29.61 -8.22
CA THR A 304 26.22 29.49 -6.78
C THR A 304 27.15 30.41 -5.99
N PHE A 305 26.55 31.39 -5.30
CA PHE A 305 27.22 32.31 -4.37
C PHE A 305 26.70 32.18 -2.92
N HIS A 306 26.01 31.07 -2.61
CA HIS A 306 25.50 30.80 -1.26
C HIS A 306 26.57 30.18 -0.36
N ALA A 307 26.25 30.06 0.93
CA ALA A 307 27.18 29.72 2.01
C ALA A 307 27.81 28.31 1.97
N LEU A 308 27.48 27.43 1.01
CA LEU A 308 27.98 26.05 1.01
C LEU A 308 29.28 25.95 0.20
N PRO A 309 30.44 25.66 0.82
CA PRO A 309 31.75 25.67 0.14
C PRO A 309 31.95 24.48 -0.81
N ILE A 310 31.10 23.47 -0.72
CA ILE A 310 31.10 22.28 -1.60
C ILE A 310 30.08 22.35 -2.72
N ALA A 311 29.41 23.50 -2.91
CA ALA A 311 28.34 23.70 -3.88
C ALA A 311 28.65 23.09 -5.24
N ARG A 312 27.78 22.17 -5.69
CA ARG A 312 27.90 21.45 -6.97
C ARG A 312 29.21 20.65 -7.12
N GLY A 313 29.87 20.32 -6.02
CA GLY A 313 31.04 19.44 -5.94
C GLY A 313 32.34 20.04 -6.47
N LYS A 314 32.36 21.33 -6.85
CA LYS A 314 33.51 21.95 -7.54
C LYS A 314 34.81 21.87 -6.74
N SER A 315 34.75 22.13 -5.43
CA SER A 315 35.91 22.07 -4.53
C SER A 315 36.38 20.63 -4.30
N ILE A 316 35.45 19.67 -4.30
CA ILE A 316 35.75 18.23 -4.15
C ILE A 316 36.48 17.70 -5.39
N PHE A 317 35.92 17.88 -6.58
CA PHE A 317 36.51 17.36 -7.82
C PHE A 317 37.84 18.03 -8.19
N LYS A 318 38.03 19.30 -7.80
CA LYS A 318 39.30 20.02 -7.98
C LYS A 318 40.33 19.75 -6.88
N SER A 319 39.93 19.10 -5.78
CA SER A 319 40.86 18.77 -4.71
C SER A 319 41.82 17.66 -5.14
N ASN A 320 43.07 17.74 -4.68
CA ASN A 320 44.07 16.69 -4.86
C ASN A 320 43.90 15.54 -3.85
N TRP A 321 43.08 15.72 -2.81
CA TRP A 321 43.01 14.80 -1.66
C TRP A 321 41.70 14.03 -1.56
N ILE A 322 40.60 14.57 -2.09
CA ILE A 322 39.25 14.04 -1.84
C ILE A 322 38.43 13.85 -3.13
N ARG A 323 39.09 13.77 -4.29
CA ARG A 323 38.40 13.57 -5.57
C ARG A 323 37.68 12.22 -5.61
N ASP A 324 38.30 11.20 -5.04
CA ASP A 324 37.77 9.86 -4.85
C ASP A 324 36.42 9.86 -4.11
N MET A 325 36.19 10.77 -3.17
CA MET A 325 34.88 10.96 -2.52
C MET A 325 33.80 11.36 -3.53
N GLY A 326 34.13 12.27 -4.45
CA GLY A 326 33.22 12.69 -5.52
C GLY A 326 32.89 11.57 -6.49
N GLU A 327 33.90 10.77 -6.84
CA GLU A 327 33.77 9.59 -7.71
C GLU A 327 32.96 8.48 -7.04
N PHE A 328 33.15 8.25 -5.74
CA PHE A 328 32.43 7.25 -4.96
C PHE A 328 30.93 7.56 -4.85
N TYR A 329 30.55 8.78 -4.44
CA TYR A 329 29.14 9.15 -4.28
C TYR A 329 28.45 9.50 -5.61
N GLY A 330 29.22 9.91 -6.61
CA GLY A 330 28.72 10.35 -7.91
C GLY A 330 28.29 11.82 -7.94
N VAL A 331 28.38 12.41 -9.13
CA VAL A 331 28.18 13.85 -9.35
C VAL A 331 26.78 14.35 -8.99
N ASN A 332 25.75 13.52 -9.18
CA ASN A 332 24.35 13.91 -8.97
C ASN A 332 24.05 14.31 -7.51
N LEU A 333 24.71 13.67 -6.53
CA LEU A 333 24.55 14.04 -5.13
C LEU A 333 24.94 15.50 -4.90
N PHE A 334 26.06 15.92 -5.48
CA PHE A 334 26.58 17.28 -5.33
C PHE A 334 25.80 18.30 -6.18
N LEU A 335 25.30 17.92 -7.36
CA LEU A 335 24.44 18.80 -8.17
C LEU A 335 23.08 19.05 -7.51
N ALA A 336 22.59 18.09 -6.73
CA ALA A 336 21.38 18.21 -5.94
C ALA A 336 21.59 18.97 -4.62
N GLU A 337 22.82 19.30 -4.24
CA GLU A 337 23.06 20.12 -3.05
C GLU A 337 22.47 21.52 -3.25
N SER A 338 21.66 21.95 -2.29
CA SER A 338 20.99 23.24 -2.32
C SER A 338 20.77 23.79 -0.91
N SER A 339 20.37 25.06 -0.86
CA SER A 339 19.98 25.76 0.36
C SER A 339 18.73 26.61 0.09
N ALA A 340 18.02 26.99 1.15
CA ALA A 340 16.83 27.84 1.03
C ALA A 340 17.14 29.21 0.38
N THR A 341 18.40 29.67 0.40
CA THR A 341 18.81 30.96 -0.17
C THR A 341 19.08 30.91 -1.67
N THR A 342 19.23 29.72 -2.26
CA THR A 342 19.48 29.58 -3.71
C THR A 342 18.21 29.80 -4.54
N GLY A 343 17.04 29.83 -3.89
CA GLY A 343 15.74 30.00 -4.53
C GLY A 343 15.24 28.74 -5.25
N GLY A 344 13.93 28.64 -5.43
CA GLY A 344 13.31 27.61 -6.27
C GLY A 344 13.11 26.23 -5.63
N LEU A 345 13.59 25.96 -4.42
CA LEU A 345 13.45 24.66 -3.73
C LEU A 345 12.60 24.65 -2.45
N ASP A 346 11.98 25.80 -2.12
CA ASP A 346 11.17 26.01 -0.90
C ASP A 346 12.03 26.03 0.40
N SER A 347 11.42 26.40 1.53
CA SER A 347 12.05 26.39 2.85
C SER A 347 11.49 25.24 3.69
N LEU A 348 12.34 24.41 4.27
CA LEU A 348 11.87 23.32 5.15
C LEU A 348 11.23 23.86 6.44
N LEU A 349 11.68 25.01 6.93
CA LEU A 349 11.18 25.63 8.16
C LEU A 349 9.88 26.41 7.95
N GLU A 350 9.63 26.87 6.72
CA GLU A 350 8.41 27.58 6.32
C GLU A 350 7.98 27.11 4.92
N PRO A 351 7.44 25.89 4.81
CA PRO A 351 7.12 25.31 3.51
C PRO A 351 5.88 25.98 2.92
N THR A 352 6.03 26.58 1.74
CA THR A 352 4.94 27.25 1.00
C THR A 352 4.78 26.74 -0.44
N GLY A 353 5.77 26.03 -0.97
CA GLY A 353 5.80 25.51 -2.33
C GLY A 353 5.91 23.98 -2.39
N ASN A 354 6.95 23.47 -3.06
CA ASN A 354 7.08 22.04 -3.35
C ASN A 354 7.19 21.15 -2.10
N ILE A 355 7.77 21.65 -1.00
CA ILE A 355 7.81 20.90 0.27
C ILE A 355 6.41 20.84 0.86
N LYS A 356 5.63 21.94 0.80
CA LYS A 356 4.25 21.95 1.28
C LYS A 356 3.36 20.96 0.52
N VAL A 357 3.44 20.95 -0.81
CA VAL A 357 2.70 19.99 -1.64
C VAL A 357 3.11 18.55 -1.31
N ALA A 358 4.40 18.29 -1.10
CA ALA A 358 4.88 16.97 -0.69
C ALA A 358 4.37 16.56 0.70
N GLN A 359 4.33 17.48 1.66
CA GLN A 359 3.76 17.26 2.99
C GLN A 359 2.26 16.94 2.92
N ASP A 360 1.50 17.63 2.05
CA ASP A 360 0.07 17.38 1.87
C ASP A 360 -0.19 16.01 1.23
N LYS A 361 0.61 15.64 0.21
CA LYS A 361 0.56 14.29 -0.38
C LYS A 361 0.90 13.22 0.67
N ALA A 362 1.90 13.46 1.52
CA ALA A 362 2.27 12.54 2.61
C ALA A 362 1.18 12.43 3.69
N ALA A 363 0.57 13.55 4.10
CA ALA A 363 -0.53 13.56 5.07
C ALA A 363 -1.71 12.74 4.56
N ARG A 364 -2.12 12.95 3.30
CA ARG A 364 -3.16 12.18 2.61
C ARG A 364 -2.84 10.68 2.58
N ALA A 365 -1.61 10.31 2.22
CA ALA A 365 -1.19 8.90 2.13
C ALA A 365 -1.22 8.21 3.51
N LEU A 366 -0.71 8.89 4.54
CA LEU A 366 -0.66 8.38 5.91
C LEU A 366 -2.02 8.47 6.64
N GLY A 367 -2.98 9.22 6.10
CA GLY A 367 -4.31 9.42 6.66
C GLY A 367 -4.35 10.44 7.80
N GLY A 368 -3.38 11.34 7.87
CA GLY A 368 -3.32 12.44 8.82
C GLY A 368 -3.81 13.76 8.23
N ASP A 369 -4.15 14.71 9.09
CA ASP A 369 -4.58 16.05 8.65
C ASP A 369 -3.40 16.93 8.21
N ARG A 370 -2.21 16.68 8.76
CA ARG A 370 -0.94 17.34 8.41
C ARG A 370 0.23 16.36 8.50
N SER A 371 1.30 16.64 7.76
CA SER A 371 2.57 15.91 7.85
C SER A 371 3.72 16.92 7.91
N PHE A 372 4.75 16.60 8.70
CA PHE A 372 5.96 17.40 8.82
C PHE A 372 7.17 16.52 8.50
N PHE A 373 8.07 17.02 7.66
CA PHE A 373 9.31 16.32 7.33
C PHE A 373 10.39 16.68 8.34
N VAL A 374 11.00 15.67 8.94
CA VAL A 374 12.02 15.81 9.98
C VAL A 374 13.29 15.12 9.49
N THR A 375 14.38 15.87 9.38
CA THR A 375 15.66 15.40 8.82
C THR A 375 16.60 14.80 9.88
N ASN A 376 16.17 14.74 11.14
CA ASN A 376 16.96 14.22 12.27
C ASN A 376 16.26 13.06 13.02
N GLY A 377 15.55 12.23 12.25
CA GLY A 377 14.87 11.01 12.67
C GLY A 377 13.73 11.19 13.69
N THR A 378 13.04 10.08 14.01
CA THR A 378 11.93 10.07 14.97
C THR A 378 12.35 10.52 16.38
N SER A 379 13.64 10.37 16.72
CA SER A 379 14.20 10.95 17.94
C SER A 379 13.93 12.44 18.09
N THR A 380 14.00 13.19 16.98
CA THR A 380 13.69 14.64 16.97
C THR A 380 12.21 14.87 16.86
N SER A 381 11.49 14.07 16.06
CA SER A 381 10.02 14.14 15.95
C SER A 381 9.34 14.02 17.31
N ASN A 382 9.74 13.06 18.15
CA ASN A 382 9.18 12.89 19.50
C ASN A 382 9.41 14.12 20.37
N LYS A 383 10.57 14.77 20.26
CA LYS A 383 10.88 16.00 21.00
C LYS A 383 10.03 17.17 20.52
N ILE A 384 9.86 17.32 19.20
CA ILE A 384 8.98 18.34 18.61
C ILE A 384 7.56 18.19 19.16
N VAL A 385 7.00 16.98 19.16
CA VAL A 385 5.63 16.74 19.67
C VAL A 385 5.53 17.06 21.16
N HIS A 386 6.49 16.61 21.97
CA HIS A 386 6.51 16.90 23.41
C HIS A 386 6.59 18.40 23.68
N GLN A 387 7.48 19.13 23.01
CA GLN A 387 7.63 20.57 23.17
C GLN A 387 6.41 21.37 22.68
N ALA A 388 5.69 20.85 21.68
CA ALA A 388 4.50 21.50 21.15
C ALA A 388 3.25 21.31 22.03
N LEU A 389 3.16 20.20 22.77
CA LEU A 389 1.96 19.82 23.50
C LEU A 389 2.02 20.02 25.01
N LEU A 390 3.22 20.21 25.58
CA LEU A 390 3.43 20.17 27.03
C LEU A 390 3.99 21.48 27.56
N ALA A 391 3.58 21.83 28.77
CA ALA A 391 4.17 22.87 29.60
C ALA A 391 4.83 22.26 30.87
N PRO A 392 5.76 22.99 31.52
CA PRO A 392 6.35 22.54 32.78
C PRO A 392 5.29 22.18 33.83
N GLY A 393 5.43 21.01 34.44
CA GLY A 393 4.51 20.50 35.47
C GLY A 393 3.31 19.70 34.93
N ASP A 394 3.08 19.67 33.62
CA ASP A 394 2.12 18.75 33.00
C ASP A 394 2.50 17.29 33.27
N ILE A 395 1.50 16.43 33.43
CA ILE A 395 1.66 15.00 33.67
C ILE A 395 1.51 14.27 32.33
N VAL A 396 2.45 13.36 32.05
CA VAL A 396 2.43 12.51 30.86
C VAL A 396 2.39 11.05 31.27
N LEU A 397 1.33 10.34 30.90
CA LEU A 397 1.27 8.90 31.05
C LEU A 397 2.12 8.28 29.94
N ILE A 398 3.14 7.52 30.29
CA ILE A 398 4.11 7.02 29.30
C ILE A 398 4.43 5.55 29.54
N ASP A 399 4.47 4.79 28.44
CA ASP A 399 4.96 3.42 28.45
C ASP A 399 6.38 3.34 29.03
N ARG A 400 6.61 2.43 29.99
CA ARG A 400 7.94 2.19 30.55
C ARG A 400 8.91 1.67 29.48
N ASP A 401 8.42 0.94 28.48
CA ASP A 401 9.19 0.43 27.34
C ASP A 401 9.19 1.42 26.16
N CYS A 402 9.36 2.71 26.46
CA CYS A 402 9.43 3.77 25.46
C CYS A 402 10.87 4.01 24.97
N HIS A 403 11.01 4.55 23.76
CA HIS A 403 12.32 4.91 23.24
C HIS A 403 12.96 6.07 24.04
N LYS A 404 14.30 6.06 24.15
CA LYS A 404 15.08 7.05 24.94
C LYS A 404 14.75 8.51 24.61
N SER A 405 14.35 8.78 23.37
CA SER A 405 13.97 10.13 22.92
C SER A 405 12.79 10.73 23.69
N HIS A 406 11.85 9.92 24.18
CA HIS A 406 10.75 10.44 24.98
C HIS A 406 11.20 10.94 26.33
N HIS A 407 12.09 10.20 27.02
CA HIS A 407 12.66 10.68 28.30
C HIS A 407 13.32 12.06 28.11
N TYR A 408 14.13 12.22 27.07
CA TYR A 408 14.75 13.51 26.75
C TYR A 408 13.72 14.59 26.41
N GLY A 409 12.69 14.26 25.63
CA GLY A 409 11.61 15.20 25.30
C GLY A 409 10.85 15.70 26.53
N LEU A 410 10.57 14.80 27.48
CA LEU A 410 9.89 15.13 28.73
C LEU A 410 10.76 15.98 29.67
N VAL A 411 12.06 15.67 29.77
CA VAL A 411 13.02 16.49 30.51
C VAL A 411 13.08 17.91 29.93
N LEU A 412 13.20 18.03 28.60
CA LEU A 412 13.22 19.33 27.93
C LEU A 412 11.92 20.11 28.13
N ALA A 413 10.78 19.42 28.26
CA ALA A 413 9.47 20.06 28.46
C ALA A 413 9.19 20.44 29.92
N GLY A 414 10.02 19.99 30.88
CA GLY A 414 9.73 20.12 32.30
C GLY A 414 8.49 19.31 32.74
N ALA A 415 8.11 18.30 31.97
CA ALA A 415 6.93 17.48 32.22
C ALA A 415 7.21 16.40 33.29
N GLN A 416 6.15 15.94 33.95
CA GLN A 416 6.17 14.93 35.00
C GLN A 416 5.74 13.56 34.44
N PRO A 417 6.68 12.66 34.13
CA PRO A 417 6.34 11.33 33.61
C PRO A 417 5.67 10.47 34.68
N LEU A 418 4.46 9.99 34.39
CA LEU A 418 3.82 8.88 35.09
C LEU A 418 4.03 7.61 34.26
N TYR A 419 5.07 6.85 34.60
CA TYR A 419 5.39 5.61 33.89
C TYR A 419 4.35 4.52 34.18
N ILE A 420 3.89 3.87 33.11
CA ILE A 420 3.02 2.71 33.17
C ILE A 420 3.86 1.49 32.77
N ASP A 421 3.93 0.48 33.65
CA ASP A 421 4.72 -0.71 33.38
C ASP A 421 4.21 -1.46 32.14
N ALA A 422 5.14 -1.79 31.25
CA ALA A 422 4.88 -2.60 30.06
C ALA A 422 4.36 -3.99 30.45
N PHE A 423 3.65 -4.66 29.53
CA PHE A 423 3.09 -5.98 29.82
C PHE A 423 4.20 -7.04 29.76
N PRO A 424 4.60 -7.66 30.89
CA PRO A 424 5.71 -8.60 30.88
C PRO A 424 5.30 -9.93 30.24
N LEU A 425 6.18 -10.50 29.41
CA LEU A 425 6.07 -11.85 28.89
C LEU A 425 7.32 -12.67 29.28
N PRO A 426 7.46 -13.08 30.55
CA PRO A 426 8.70 -13.66 31.08
C PRO A 426 9.14 -14.93 30.36
N GLN A 427 8.20 -15.75 29.91
CA GLN A 427 8.48 -17.00 29.20
C GLN A 427 9.20 -16.80 27.85
N TYR A 428 9.14 -15.58 27.30
CA TYR A 428 9.79 -15.22 26.03
C TYR A 428 10.84 -14.13 26.20
N SER A 429 11.12 -13.69 27.42
CA SER A 429 12.06 -12.60 27.73
C SER A 429 11.78 -11.30 26.94
N MET A 430 10.50 -10.97 26.75
CA MET A 430 10.06 -9.79 25.97
C MET A 430 8.95 -9.02 26.69
N TYR A 431 8.61 -7.85 26.12
CA TYR A 431 7.45 -7.06 26.53
C TYR A 431 6.35 -7.08 25.47
N GLY A 432 5.12 -7.28 25.93
CA GLY A 432 3.92 -7.11 25.14
C GLY A 432 3.45 -5.65 25.11
N SER A 433 2.48 -5.37 24.25
CA SER A 433 1.87 -4.04 24.15
C SER A 433 1.19 -3.61 25.46
N LEU A 434 1.28 -2.30 25.78
CA LEU A 434 0.76 -1.73 27.02
C LEU A 434 -0.73 -2.04 27.22
N ALA A 435 -1.07 -2.63 28.36
CA ALA A 435 -2.44 -2.95 28.70
C ALA A 435 -3.27 -1.69 29.02
N ILE A 436 -4.55 -1.69 28.62
CA ILE A 436 -5.46 -0.55 28.83
C ILE A 436 -5.76 -0.33 30.32
N LYS A 437 -5.87 -1.41 31.10
CA LYS A 437 -6.30 -1.35 32.52
C LYS A 437 -5.34 -0.50 33.38
N PRO A 438 -4.01 -0.67 33.33
CA PRO A 438 -3.07 0.23 34.00
C PRO A 438 -3.24 1.71 33.65
N ILE A 439 -3.43 2.05 32.37
CA ILE A 439 -3.63 3.44 31.92
C ILE A 439 -4.90 4.03 32.56
N LYS A 440 -6.00 3.30 32.52
CA LYS A 440 -7.26 3.75 33.15
C LYS A 440 -7.14 3.92 34.66
N LYS A 441 -6.44 2.99 35.33
CA LYS A 441 -6.19 3.09 36.77
C LYS A 441 -5.42 4.38 37.10
N ALA A 442 -4.38 4.69 36.32
CA ALA A 442 -3.61 5.92 36.48
C ALA A 442 -4.47 7.18 36.27
N LEU A 443 -5.29 7.22 35.21
CA LEU A 443 -6.21 8.36 34.97
C LEU A 443 -7.23 8.52 36.10
N LEU A 444 -7.85 7.44 36.57
CA LEU A 444 -8.83 7.49 37.66
C LEU A 444 -8.19 7.89 39.00
N GLN A 445 -6.95 7.47 39.25
CA GLN A 445 -6.20 7.90 40.43
C GLN A 445 -5.89 9.41 40.35
N LEU A 446 -5.43 9.91 39.20
CA LEU A 446 -5.23 11.34 39.00
C LEU A 446 -6.54 12.13 39.17
N LYS A 447 -7.68 11.57 38.76
CA LYS A 447 -9.02 12.15 39.02
C LYS A 447 -9.31 12.23 40.52
N ALA A 448 -9.09 11.13 41.26
CA ALA A 448 -9.30 11.09 42.70
C ALA A 448 -8.38 12.07 43.46
N GLU A 449 -7.17 12.30 42.96
CA GLU A 449 -6.21 13.25 43.54
C GLU A 449 -6.41 14.71 43.09
N GLY A 450 -7.43 15.01 42.28
CA GLY A 450 -7.66 16.36 41.74
C GLY A 450 -6.57 16.84 40.77
N LYS A 451 -5.84 15.91 40.14
CA LYS A 451 -4.72 16.19 39.21
C LYS A 451 -5.03 15.84 37.75
N LEU A 452 -6.24 15.39 37.44
CA LEU A 452 -6.61 14.94 36.08
C LEU A 452 -6.38 16.04 35.02
N ASP A 453 -6.60 17.31 35.37
CA ASP A 453 -6.39 18.43 34.44
C ASP A 453 -4.93 18.62 34.03
N ARG A 454 -3.98 18.14 34.85
CA ARG A 454 -2.55 18.13 34.52
C ARG A 454 -2.17 16.99 33.59
N ALA A 455 -2.98 15.93 33.46
CA ALA A 455 -2.68 14.82 32.56
C ALA A 455 -2.94 15.19 31.09
N LYS A 456 -1.93 15.67 30.37
CA LYS A 456 -2.11 16.20 29.01
C LYS A 456 -1.96 15.16 27.91
N LEU A 457 -1.07 14.19 28.10
CA LEU A 457 -0.62 13.30 27.02
C LEU A 457 -0.48 11.85 27.50
N VAL A 458 -0.89 10.92 26.64
CA VAL A 458 -0.52 9.50 26.74
C VAL A 458 0.46 9.16 25.61
N VAL A 459 1.61 8.59 25.96
CA VAL A 459 2.64 8.15 25.02
C VAL A 459 2.71 6.63 25.00
N LEU A 460 2.55 6.05 23.81
CA LEU A 460 2.46 4.60 23.60
C LEU A 460 3.34 4.18 22.43
N THR A 461 4.19 3.17 22.62
CA THR A 461 4.94 2.53 21.55
C THR A 461 4.04 1.55 20.80
N ASN A 462 3.85 1.69 19.49
CA ASN A 462 3.00 0.79 18.70
C ASN A 462 3.53 0.55 17.27
N CYS A 463 3.87 -0.67 16.87
CA CYS A 463 3.98 -1.88 17.68
C CYS A 463 5.16 -1.82 18.64
N THR A 464 5.23 -2.76 19.59
CA THR A 464 6.47 -3.00 20.34
C THR A 464 7.60 -3.46 19.40
N PHE A 465 8.84 -3.48 19.90
CA PHE A 465 9.99 -3.96 19.14
C PHE A 465 9.78 -5.38 18.60
N ASP A 466 9.17 -6.26 19.40
CA ASP A 466 8.86 -7.65 19.05
C ASP A 466 7.57 -7.83 18.22
N GLY A 467 6.91 -6.74 17.83
CA GLY A 467 5.73 -6.79 16.95
C GLY A 467 4.39 -6.97 17.65
N HIS A 468 4.30 -6.74 18.97
CA HIS A 468 3.00 -6.72 19.64
C HIS A 468 2.24 -5.43 19.31
N VAL A 469 1.04 -5.58 18.74
CA VAL A 469 0.23 -4.47 18.23
C VAL A 469 -0.93 -4.16 19.18
N ALA A 470 -1.09 -2.88 19.54
CA ALA A 470 -2.15 -2.43 20.43
C ALA A 470 -3.54 -2.49 19.78
N ASN A 471 -4.59 -2.58 20.60
CA ASN A 471 -5.94 -2.23 20.16
C ASN A 471 -6.16 -0.70 20.25
N VAL A 472 -5.52 0.04 19.35
CA VAL A 472 -5.47 1.51 19.32
C VAL A 472 -6.84 2.17 19.53
N LYS A 473 -7.86 1.77 18.74
CA LYS A 473 -9.23 2.33 18.85
C LYS A 473 -9.80 2.13 20.25
N LYS A 474 -9.68 0.93 20.82
CA LYS A 474 -10.20 0.61 22.15
C LYS A 474 -9.44 1.39 23.23
N THR A 475 -8.11 1.45 23.15
CA THR A 475 -7.26 2.22 24.07
C THR A 475 -7.68 3.69 24.10
N MET A 476 -7.82 4.32 22.93
CA MET A 476 -8.24 5.73 22.84
C MET A 476 -9.63 5.94 23.42
N LEU A 477 -10.63 5.14 23.02
CA LEU A 477 -12.01 5.29 23.50
C LEU A 477 -12.13 5.13 25.02
N GLU A 478 -11.47 4.13 25.60
CA GLU A 478 -11.54 3.91 27.04
C GLU A 478 -10.84 4.99 27.86
N CYS A 479 -9.79 5.61 27.32
CA CYS A 479 -9.12 6.73 27.97
C CYS A 479 -9.92 8.03 27.81
N LEU A 480 -10.47 8.29 26.63
CA LEU A 480 -11.33 9.45 26.34
C LEU A 480 -12.63 9.43 27.15
N ALA A 481 -13.15 8.24 27.50
CA ALA A 481 -14.28 8.11 28.41
C ALA A 481 -13.98 8.63 29.84
N ILE A 482 -12.71 8.69 30.24
CA ILE A 482 -12.28 9.21 31.55
C ILE A 482 -11.88 10.68 31.43
N LYS A 483 -11.14 11.04 30.38
CA LYS A 483 -10.67 12.41 30.08
C LYS A 483 -10.91 12.76 28.59
N PRO A 484 -12.00 13.47 28.26
CA PRO A 484 -12.40 13.72 26.86
C PRO A 484 -11.44 14.57 26.02
N ASP A 485 -10.60 15.38 26.66
CA ASP A 485 -9.60 16.28 26.03
C ASP A 485 -8.17 15.70 26.02
N LEU A 486 -8.01 14.41 26.36
CA LEU A 486 -6.71 13.75 26.42
C LEU A 486 -6.07 13.60 25.03
N CYS A 487 -4.80 13.99 24.91
CA CYS A 487 -4.02 13.80 23.69
C CYS A 487 -3.26 12.46 23.70
N PHE A 488 -3.03 11.90 22.52
CA PHE A 488 -2.28 10.65 22.35
C PHE A 488 -1.10 10.86 21.41
N LEU A 489 0.08 10.44 21.83
CA LEU A 489 1.26 10.26 20.99
C LEU A 489 1.50 8.76 20.82
N TRP A 490 1.15 8.24 19.65
CA TRP A 490 1.50 6.89 19.24
C TRP A 490 2.84 6.92 18.52
N ASP A 491 3.89 6.39 19.14
CA ASP A 491 5.18 6.21 18.49
C ASP A 491 5.13 4.96 17.60
N GLU A 492 4.88 5.21 16.30
CA GLU A 492 4.79 4.19 15.27
C GLU A 492 6.06 4.07 14.41
N ALA A 493 7.23 4.36 14.99
CA ALA A 493 8.52 4.27 14.29
C ALA A 493 8.75 2.89 13.62
N TRP A 494 8.37 1.80 14.28
CA TRP A 494 8.47 0.44 13.76
C TRP A 494 7.28 0.01 12.88
N PHE A 495 6.25 0.84 12.78
CA PHE A 495 4.94 0.43 12.24
C PHE A 495 4.40 1.36 11.14
N GLY A 496 5.23 2.25 10.59
CA GLY A 496 4.83 3.21 9.55
C GLY A 496 4.26 2.58 8.27
N PHE A 497 4.61 1.33 7.96
CA PHE A 497 4.07 0.59 6.81
C PHE A 497 2.62 0.11 7.03
N ALA A 498 2.16 -0.01 8.28
CA ALA A 498 0.90 -0.67 8.62
C ALA A 498 -0.33 0.02 8.03
N ARG A 499 -0.26 1.33 7.80
CA ARG A 499 -1.33 2.12 7.16
C ARG A 499 -1.70 1.58 5.77
N PHE A 500 -0.71 1.05 5.04
CA PHE A 500 -0.87 0.57 3.67
C PHE A 500 -1.45 -0.85 3.58
N SER A 501 -1.54 -1.57 4.71
CA SER A 501 -2.25 -2.85 4.78
C SER A 501 -3.68 -2.65 5.29
N PRO A 502 -4.73 -3.12 4.59
CA PRO A 502 -6.11 -3.02 5.08
C PRO A 502 -6.32 -3.70 6.45
N PHE A 503 -5.55 -4.74 6.75
CA PHE A 503 -5.66 -5.50 7.99
C PHE A 503 -5.01 -4.81 9.18
N LEU A 504 -3.86 -4.15 8.94
CA LEU A 504 -3.08 -3.46 9.97
C LEU A 504 -3.49 -2.00 10.12
N ARG A 505 -4.07 -1.37 9.10
CA ARG A 505 -4.52 0.03 9.10
C ARG A 505 -5.37 0.37 10.31
N ARG A 506 -6.33 -0.48 10.69
CA ARG A 506 -7.20 -0.29 11.87
C ARG A 506 -6.45 -0.34 13.22
N ARG A 507 -5.20 -0.79 13.21
CA ARG A 507 -4.28 -0.86 14.35
C ARG A 507 -3.25 0.27 14.36
N THR A 508 -3.35 1.22 13.43
CA THR A 508 -2.57 2.46 13.44
C THR A 508 -3.34 3.57 14.16
N ALA A 509 -2.62 4.55 14.69
CA ALA A 509 -3.18 5.76 15.26
C ALA A 509 -4.14 6.46 14.30
N MET A 510 -3.71 6.68 13.05
CA MET A 510 -4.51 7.38 12.04
C MET A 510 -5.73 6.57 11.60
N GLY A 511 -5.61 5.25 11.48
CA GLY A 511 -6.75 4.38 11.17
C GLY A 511 -7.79 4.34 12.29
N ALA A 512 -7.35 4.30 13.55
CA ALA A 512 -8.24 4.38 14.70
C ALA A 512 -8.92 5.75 14.80
N ALA A 513 -8.16 6.84 14.64
CA ALA A 513 -8.69 8.20 14.67
C ALA A 513 -9.77 8.41 13.60
N SER A 514 -9.54 7.95 12.36
CA SER A 514 -10.53 7.97 11.28
C SER A 514 -11.81 7.23 11.68
N ALA A 515 -11.69 6.00 12.20
CA ALA A 515 -12.83 5.18 12.60
C ALA A 515 -13.59 5.75 13.82
N ILE A 516 -12.91 6.48 14.70
CA ILE A 516 -13.53 7.19 15.82
C ILE A 516 -14.28 8.43 15.31
N ARG A 517 -13.68 9.22 14.41
CA ARG A 517 -14.33 10.40 13.81
C ARG A 517 -15.62 10.03 13.08
N GLU A 518 -15.59 8.96 12.29
CA GLU A 518 -16.77 8.43 11.59
C GLU A 518 -17.85 8.00 12.61
N MET A 519 -17.46 7.24 13.63
CA MET A 519 -18.37 6.84 14.71
C MET A 519 -18.96 8.05 15.46
N MET A 520 -18.20 9.12 15.69
CA MET A 520 -18.70 10.34 16.35
C MET A 520 -19.67 11.16 15.48
N ARG A 521 -19.67 10.94 14.16
CA ARG A 521 -20.63 11.56 13.22
C ARG A 521 -21.93 10.78 13.13
N ASP A 522 -21.94 9.49 13.49
CA ASP A 522 -23.13 8.65 13.52
C ASP A 522 -24.18 9.20 14.54
N PRO A 523 -25.39 9.58 14.08
CA PRO A 523 -26.46 10.05 14.95
C PRO A 523 -26.84 9.07 16.06
N GLU A 524 -26.79 7.76 15.81
CA GLU A 524 -27.13 6.74 16.81
C GLU A 524 -26.04 6.61 17.87
N TYR A 525 -24.77 6.78 17.50
CA TYR A 525 -23.71 6.90 18.48
C TYR A 525 -23.88 8.13 19.36
N ARG A 526 -24.21 9.29 18.78
CA ARG A 526 -24.44 10.53 19.55
C ARG A 526 -25.55 10.36 20.59
N LYS A 527 -26.69 9.77 20.20
CA LYS A 527 -27.79 9.46 21.13
C LYS A 527 -27.33 8.56 22.28
N ARG A 528 -26.57 7.50 21.99
CA ARG A 528 -26.03 6.60 23.03
C ARG A 528 -25.04 7.31 23.95
N TYR A 529 -24.20 8.19 23.42
CA TYR A 529 -23.23 8.96 24.19
C TYR A 529 -23.91 9.96 25.13
N GLU A 530 -24.91 10.71 24.65
CA GLU A 530 -25.68 11.62 25.51
C GLU A 530 -26.40 10.89 26.64
N LYS A 531 -26.97 9.71 26.36
CA LYS A 531 -27.54 8.84 27.39
C LYS A 531 -26.48 8.43 28.43
N PHE A 532 -25.33 7.95 27.98
CA PHE A 532 -24.21 7.58 28.87
C PHE A 532 -23.77 8.75 29.74
N LYS A 533 -23.61 9.94 29.16
CA LYS A 533 -23.23 11.16 29.89
C LYS A 533 -24.27 11.53 30.95
N SER A 534 -25.55 11.42 30.64
CA SER A 534 -26.62 11.68 31.61
C SER A 534 -26.65 10.70 32.79
N GLU A 535 -26.23 9.45 32.58
CA GLU A 535 -26.21 8.40 33.61
C GLU A 535 -24.96 8.48 34.51
N MET A 536 -23.85 9.04 34.01
CA MET A 536 -22.54 9.01 34.69
C MET A 536 -22.13 10.32 35.38
N GLY A 537 -22.90 11.39 35.23
CA GLY A 537 -22.56 12.73 35.74
C GLY A 537 -21.36 13.33 35.03
#